data_AF-A0A6A9T5U1-F1
#
_entry.id   AF-A0A6A9T5U1-F1
#
_cell.length_a   1.000
_cell.length_b   1.000
_cell.length_c   1.000
_cell.angle_alpha   90.00
_cell.angle_beta   90.00
_cell.angle_gamma   90.00
#
_symmetry.space_group_name_H-M   'P 1'
#
loop_
_entity.id
_entity.type
_entity.pdbx_description
1 polymer ?
#
loop_
_entity_poly.entity_id
_entity_poly.type
_entity_poly.pdbx_seq_one_letter_code
_entity_poly.pdbx_strand_id
1 'polypeptide(L)' 'MGQPVRSIERHLQRARDAERFVRLIVGGGIALVAGLWSAALSPVGSLPWVIGSALVLVGVGGLGRGIWSEIAYPE' A
#
# COMPACT_ATOMS: atom_id res chain seq x y z
N MET A 1 12.33 9.14 -37.78
CA MET A 1 11.25 8.20 -37.37
C MET A 1 11.59 7.58 -36.00
N GLY A 2 11.45 8.32 -34.89
CA GLY A 2 11.81 7.81 -33.55
C GLY A 2 11.19 8.60 -32.39
N GLN A 3 10.17 9.41 -32.68
CA GLN A 3 9.39 10.18 -31.72
C GLN A 3 8.19 9.40 -31.15
N PRO A 4 7.42 8.59 -31.93
CA PRO A 4 6.21 7.96 -31.40
C PRO A 4 6.51 6.83 -30.40
N VAL A 5 7.58 6.06 -30.62
CA VAL A 5 7.95 4.94 -29.73
C VAL A 5 8.29 5.43 -28.31
N ARG A 6 8.99 6.56 -28.20
CA ARG A 6 9.37 7.16 -26.91
C ARG A 6 8.18 7.75 -26.14
N SER A 7 7.05 8.09 -26.78
CA SER A 7 5.86 8.51 -26.03
C SER A 7 5.16 7.31 -25.40
N ILE A 8 5.02 6.21 -26.15
CA ILE A 8 4.38 4.97 -25.69
C ILE A 8 5.14 4.39 -24.49
N GLU A 9 6.46 4.35 -24.56
CA GLU A 9 7.30 3.82 -23.49
C GLU A 9 7.14 4.61 -22.18
N ARG A 10 7.06 5.94 -22.26
CA ARG A 10 6.78 6.80 -21.11
C ARG A 10 5.39 6.58 -20.52
N HIS A 11 4.36 6.36 -21.34
CA HIS A 11 3.02 6.07 -20.84
C HIS A 11 2.95 4.71 -20.13
N LEU A 12 3.63 3.69 -20.66
CA LEU A 12 3.72 2.37 -20.03
C LEU A 12 4.53 2.39 -18.73
N GLN A 13 5.57 3.21 -18.67
CA GLN A 13 6.37 3.39 -17.46
C GLN A 13 5.53 4.02 -16.35
N ARG A 14 4.84 5.14 -16.65
CA ARG A 14 3.89 5.76 -15.70
C ARG A 14 2.78 4.82 -15.26
N ALA A 15 2.25 4.00 -16.16
CA ALA A 15 1.20 3.03 -15.81
C ALA A 15 1.71 1.96 -14.83
N ARG A 16 2.95 1.48 -15.01
CA ARG A 16 3.57 0.52 -14.09
C ARG A 16 3.87 1.13 -12.72
N ASP A 17 4.31 2.38 -12.69
CA ASP A 17 4.58 3.09 -11.44
C ASP A 17 3.27 3.29 -10.66
N ALA A 18 2.21 3.75 -11.33
CA ALA A 18 0.88 3.90 -10.75
C ALA A 18 0.29 2.57 -10.27
N GLU A 19 0.43 1.48 -11.03
CA GLU A 19 -0.05 0.16 -10.62
C GLU A 19 0.62 -0.30 -9.32
N ARG A 20 1.94 -0.09 -9.19
CA ARG A 20 2.70 -0.49 -8.01
C ARG A 20 2.31 0.34 -6.78
N PHE A 21 2.12 1.65 -6.96
CA PHE A 21 1.63 2.55 -5.91
C PHE A 21 0.24 2.14 -5.42
N VAL A 22 -0.72 1.98 -6.35
CA VAL A 22 -2.10 1.57 -6.04
C VAL A 22 -2.10 0.23 -5.31
N ARG A 23 -1.30 -0.74 -5.75
CA ARG A 23 -1.23 -2.06 -5.12
C ARG A 23 -0.71 -2.02 -3.69
N LEU A 24 0.26 -1.14 -3.40
CA LEU A 24 0.79 -0.92 -2.05
C LEU A 24 -0.24 -0.24 -1.14
N ILE A 25 -0.93 0.80 -1.64
CA ILE A 25 -1.97 1.50 -0.89
C ILE A 25 -3.17 0.59 -0.61
N VAL A 26 -3.71 -0.06 -1.64
CA VAL A 26 -4.86 -0.96 -1.52
C VAL A 26 -4.52 -2.14 -0.61
N GLY A 27 -3.34 -2.74 -0.77
CA GLY A 27 -2.86 -3.81 0.10
C GLY A 27 -2.73 -3.37 1.57
N GLY A 28 -2.15 -2.19 1.81
CA GLY A 28 -2.03 -1.61 3.16
C GLY A 28 -3.39 -1.29 3.78
N GLY A 29 -4.31 -0.72 3.00
CA GLY A 29 -5.67 -0.40 3.44
C GLY A 29 -6.48 -1.64 3.80
N ILE A 30 -6.46 -2.68 2.96
CA ILE A 30 -7.13 -3.96 3.25
C ILE A 30 -6.56 -4.59 4.54
N ALA A 31 -5.24 -4.58 4.71
CA ALA A 31 -4.60 -5.09 5.92
C ALA A 31 -5.03 -4.32 7.19
N LEU A 32 -5.16 -2.99 7.10
CA LEU A 32 -5.65 -2.13 8.18
C LEU A 32 -7.10 -2.44 8.56
N VAL A 33 -7.99 -2.53 7.57
CA VAL A 33 -9.41 -2.83 7.80
C VAL A 33 -9.55 -4.21 8.43
N ALA A 34 -8.86 -5.23 7.91
CA ALA A 34 -8.88 -6.59 8.44
C ALA A 34 -8.31 -6.66 9.88
N GLY A 35 -7.21 -5.96 10.15
CA GLY A 35 -6.60 -5.89 11.47
C GLY A 35 -7.50 -5.19 12.49
N LEU A 36 -8.10 -4.07 12.10
CA LEU A 36 -8.99 -3.29 12.96
C LEU A 36 -10.29 -4.05 13.27
N TRP A 37 -10.86 -4.74 12.28
CA TRP A 37 -12.00 -5.64 12.51
C TRP A 37 -11.64 -6.78 13.46
N SER A 38 -10.50 -7.43 13.24
CA SER A 38 -10.05 -8.52 14.12
C SER A 38 -9.83 -8.03 15.56
N ALA A 39 -9.27 -6.84 15.73
CA ALA A 39 -9.10 -6.22 17.05
C ALA A 39 -10.44 -5.82 17.68
N ALA A 40 -11.36 -5.21 16.92
CA ALA A 40 -12.65 -4.72 17.43
C ALA A 40 -13.61 -5.86 17.82
N LEU A 41 -13.55 -6.99 17.12
CA LEU A 41 -14.36 -8.18 17.40
C LEU A 41 -13.77 -9.06 18.53
N SER A 42 -12.54 -8.76 18.97
CA SER A 42 -11.84 -9.57 19.97
C SER A 42 -11.87 -8.91 21.35
N PRO A 43 -11.99 -9.69 22.45
CA PRO A 43 -11.82 -9.16 23.79
C PRO A 43 -10.41 -8.61 23.97
N VAL A 44 -10.29 -7.42 24.57
CA VAL A 44 -9.00 -6.76 24.83
C VAL A 44 -8.07 -7.69 25.61
N GLY A 45 -6.85 -7.88 25.12
CA GLY A 45 -5.85 -8.79 25.71
C GLY A 45 -5.89 -10.24 25.20
N SER A 46 -6.82 -10.59 24.32
CA SER A 46 -6.88 -11.92 23.70
C SER A 46 -5.85 -12.08 22.57
N LEU A 47 -5.40 -13.30 22.31
CA LEU A 47 -4.48 -13.61 21.20
C LEU A 47 -4.90 -13.01 19.83
N PRO A 48 -6.18 -13.09 19.40
CA PRO A 48 -6.63 -12.45 18.15
C PRO A 48 -6.60 -10.91 18.19
N TRP A 49 -6.71 -10.28 19.36
CA TRP A 49 -6.55 -8.83 19.53
C TRP A 49 -5.10 -8.39 19.29
N VAL A 50 -4.12 -9.18 19.77
CA VAL A 50 -2.68 -8.96 19.53
C VAL A 50 -2.34 -9.12 18.05
N ILE A 51 -2.86 -10.17 17.41
CA ILE A 51 -2.66 -10.40 15.96
C ILE A 51 -3.27 -9.25 15.16
N GLY A 52 -4.49 -8.81 15.49
CA GLY A 52 -5.13 -7.66 14.83
C GLY A 52 -4.32 -6.38 14.97
N SER A 53 -3.78 -6.11 16.16
CA SER A 53 -2.92 -4.94 16.43
C SER A 53 -1.62 -4.98 15.64
N ALA A 54 -0.97 -6.14 15.55
CA ALA A 54 0.24 -6.32 14.73
C ALA A 54 -0.07 -6.11 13.23
N LEU A 55 -1.22 -6.59 12.75
CA LEU A 55 -1.67 -6.39 11.38
C LEU A 55 -1.94 -4.91 11.06
N VAL A 56 -2.51 -4.17 12.00
CA VAL A 56 -2.68 -2.70 11.91
C VAL A 56 -1.32 -2.02 11.75
N LEU A 57 -0.31 -2.38 12.56
CA LEU A 57 1.04 -1.80 12.44
C LEU A 57 1.69 -2.12 11.09
N VAL A 58 1.50 -3.34 10.58
CA VAL A 58 1.96 -3.73 9.23
C VAL A 58 1.25 -2.92 8.14
N GLY A 59 -0.08 -2.73 8.26
CA GLY A 59 -0.86 -1.90 7.35
C GLY A 59 -0.40 -0.44 7.34
N VAL A 60 -0.14 0.14 8.52
CA VAL A 60 0.42 1.49 8.68
C VAL A 60 1.83 1.57 8.05
N GLY A 61 2.68 0.57 8.28
CA GLY A 61 4.01 0.50 7.65
C GLY A 61 3.95 0.38 6.13
N GLY A 62 2.98 -0.38 5.60
CA GLY A 62 2.73 -0.52 4.17
C GLY A 62 2.25 0.79 3.53
N LEU A 63 1.32 1.50 4.17
CA LEU A 63 0.88 2.82 3.74
C LEU A 63 2.02 3.84 3.82
N GLY A 64 2.76 3.87 4.92
CA GLY A 64 3.92 4.74 5.10
C GLY A 64 5.00 4.51 4.04
N ARG A 65 5.26 3.25 3.67
CA ARG A 65 6.21 2.91 2.59
C ARG A 65 5.69 3.31 1.21
N GLY A 66 4.39 3.16 0.95
CA GLY A 66 3.76 3.63 -0.29
C GLY A 66 3.86 5.15 -0.43
N ILE A 67 3.56 5.89 0.65
CA ILE A 67 3.68 7.35 0.69
C ILE A 67 5.14 7.80 0.53
N TRP A 68 6.08 7.12 1.19
CA TRP A 68 7.51 7.43 1.07
C TRP A 68 8.06 7.16 -0.32
N SER A 69 7.53 6.16 -1.03
CA SER A 69 7.90 5.87 -2.42
C SER A 69 7.57 7.04 -3.35
N GLU A 70 6.46 7.73 -3.10
CA GLU A 70 6.04 8.91 -3.89
C GLU A 70 6.88 10.15 -3.54
N ILE A 71 7.23 10.32 -2.26
CA ILE A 71 8.05 11.45 -1.79
C ILE A 71 9.53 11.31 -2.20
N ALA A 72 10.04 10.09 -2.33
CA ALA A 72 11.43 9.80 -2.70
C ALA A 72 11.68 9.82 -4.23
N TYR A 73 10.62 9.77 -5.03
CA TYR A 73 10.61 10.12 -6.45
C TYR A 73 9.77 11.38 -6.66
N PRO A 74 10.19 12.54 -6.14
CA PRO A 74 9.58 13.79 -6.56
C PRO A 74 10.03 14.03 -8.01
N GLU A 75 9.05 14.13 -8.90
CA GLU A 75 9.21 14.62 -10.28
C GLU A 75 10.16 15.83 -10.34
#